data_AF-A0A821YNP3-F1
#
_entry.id   AF-A0A821YNP3-F1
#
_cell.length_a   1.000
_cell.length_b   1.000
_cell.length_c   1.000
_cell.angle_alpha   90.00
_cell.angle_beta   90.00
_cell.angle_gamma   90.00
#
_symmetry.space_group_name_H-M   'P 1'
#
loop_
_entity.id
_entity.type
_entity.pdbx_description
1 polymer ?
#
loop_
_entity_poly.entity_id
_entity_poly.type
_entity_poly.pdbx_seq_one_letter_code
_entity_poly.pdbx_strand_id
1 'polypeptide(L)'
;MEGNSFANLIQSTALKELSKFTGDRQRKVTQYIDAVEHIGVFTELNESLLHSTATIKLGGAAFNWYDNNKETLRSWRELKQNLLELLKPSLSTAKTQLKELKQQSGETLIAYYDDIIDLCRQVDNNM
;
A
#
# COMPACT_ATOMS: atom_id res chain seq x y z
N MET A 1 -20.48 33.56 -6.92
CA MET A 1 -19.43 33.07 -5.99
C MET A 1 -19.84 31.77 -5.27
N GLU A 2 -20.68 30.91 -5.87
CA GLU A 2 -21.24 29.74 -5.18
C GLU A 2 -20.53 28.41 -5.52
N GLY A 3 -19.85 28.33 -6.67
CA GLY A 3 -19.16 27.10 -7.12
C GLY A 3 -18.03 26.60 -6.20
N ASN A 4 -17.30 27.51 -5.56
CA ASN A 4 -16.20 27.14 -4.64
C ASN A 4 -16.70 26.53 -3.32
N SER A 5 -17.90 26.89 -2.85
CA SER A 5 -18.41 26.40 -1.57
C SER A 5 -18.83 24.92 -1.64
N PHE A 6 -19.41 24.50 -2.76
CA PHE A 6 -19.89 23.14 -2.95
C PHE A 6 -18.74 22.16 -3.21
N ALA A 7 -17.76 22.55 -4.04
CA ALA A 7 -16.55 21.77 -4.29
C ALA A 7 -15.75 21.51 -3.00
N ASN A 8 -15.58 22.53 -2.17
CA ASN A 8 -14.92 22.40 -0.86
C ASN A 8 -15.69 21.47 0.09
N LEU A 9 -17.03 21.47 0.03
CA LEU A 9 -17.87 20.60 0.86
C LEU A 9 -17.69 19.13 0.45
N ILE A 10 -17.71 18.86 -0.87
CA ILE A 10 -17.48 17.54 -1.46
C ILE A 10 -16.10 17.02 -1.07
N GLN A 11 -15.05 17.84 -1.24
CA GLN A 11 -13.69 17.50 -0.84
C GLN A 11 -13.59 17.17 0.65
N SER A 12 -14.15 18.01 1.52
CA SER A 12 -14.12 17.77 2.97
C SER A 12 -14.86 16.49 3.39
N THR A 13 -15.90 16.11 2.64
CA THR A 13 -16.72 14.94 2.93
C THR A 13 -16.02 13.67 2.46
N ALA A 14 -15.51 13.66 1.23
CA ALA A 14 -14.69 12.56 0.70
C ALA A 14 -13.47 12.28 1.57
N LEU A 15 -12.81 13.35 2.07
CA LEU A 15 -11.73 13.23 3.04
C LEU A 15 -12.16 12.62 4.36
N LYS A 16 -13.36 12.89 4.87
CA LYS A 16 -13.85 12.27 6.12
C LYS A 16 -14.10 10.78 5.97
N GLU A 17 -14.61 10.35 4.82
CA GLU A 17 -14.89 8.94 4.51
C GLU A 17 -13.60 8.10 4.37
N LEU A 18 -12.46 8.71 4.04
CA LEU A 18 -11.19 8.01 4.02
C LEU A 18 -10.78 7.58 5.43
N SER A 19 -10.79 6.27 5.67
CA SER A 19 -10.38 5.67 6.93
C SER A 19 -8.88 5.90 7.20
N LYS A 20 -8.50 6.06 8.47
CA LYS A 20 -7.08 6.12 8.85
C LYS A 20 -6.40 4.79 8.55
N PHE A 21 -5.22 4.85 7.93
CA PHE A 21 -4.39 3.68 7.68
C PHE A 21 -3.28 3.59 8.73
N THR A 22 -3.26 2.50 9.49
CA THR A 22 -2.32 2.31 10.61
C THR A 22 -1.15 1.37 10.33
N GLY A 23 -1.10 0.76 9.13
CA GLY A 23 -0.05 -0.19 8.75
C GLY A 23 -0.43 -1.67 8.89
N ASP A 24 -1.69 -2.00 9.15
CA ASP A 24 -2.16 -3.38 9.32
C ASP A 24 -2.31 -4.13 7.98
N ARG A 25 -1.70 -5.32 7.84
CA ARG A 25 -1.92 -6.35 6.80
C ARG A 25 -1.84 -5.90 5.33
N GLN A 26 -1.22 -6.73 4.48
CA GLN A 26 -1.08 -6.51 3.03
C GLN A 26 -2.40 -6.10 2.35
N ARG A 27 -3.51 -6.78 2.64
CA ARG A 27 -4.82 -6.48 2.00
C ARG A 27 -5.38 -5.08 2.30
N LYS A 28 -4.97 -4.41 3.39
CA LYS A 28 -5.45 -3.05 3.70
C LYS A 28 -4.64 -1.96 3.01
N VAL A 29 -3.42 -2.24 2.56
CA VAL A 29 -2.57 -1.26 1.84
C VAL A 29 -3.14 -0.98 0.45
N THR A 30 -3.53 -2.01 -0.30
CA THR A 30 -4.13 -1.83 -1.64
C THR A 30 -5.46 -1.10 -1.55
N GLN A 31 -6.34 -1.51 -0.63
CA GLN A 31 -7.61 -0.83 -0.37
C GLN A 31 -7.44 0.64 0.00
N TYR A 32 -6.38 0.95 0.77
CA TYR A 32 -6.06 2.31 1.13
C TYR A 32 -5.61 3.15 -0.07
N ILE A 33 -4.71 2.60 -0.90
CA ILE A 33 -4.25 3.25 -2.14
C ILE A 33 -5.43 3.51 -3.07
N ASP A 34 -6.28 2.50 -3.29
CA ASP A 34 -7.46 2.61 -4.17
C ASP A 34 -8.43 3.69 -3.68
N ALA A 35 -8.66 3.75 -2.36
CA ALA A 35 -9.53 4.78 -1.77
C ALA A 35 -8.97 6.20 -1.93
N VAL A 36 -7.66 6.38 -1.75
CA VAL A 36 -6.99 7.67 -1.98
C VAL A 36 -7.10 8.08 -3.45
N GLU A 37 -6.84 7.18 -4.39
CA GLU A 37 -6.92 7.47 -5.83
C GLU A 37 -8.35 7.77 -6.28
N HIS A 38 -9.32 7.02 -5.78
CA HIS A 38 -10.74 7.27 -6.06
C HIS A 38 -11.17 8.67 -5.59
N ILE A 39 -10.76 9.09 -4.39
CA ILE A 39 -11.02 10.45 -3.89
C ILE A 39 -10.32 11.49 -4.76
N GLY A 40 -9.06 11.22 -5.14
CA GLY A 40 -8.29 12.08 -6.04
C GLY A 40 -8.99 12.36 -7.36
N VAL A 41 -9.50 11.31 -8.00
CA VAL A 41 -10.26 11.41 -9.26
C VAL A 41 -11.60 12.11 -9.05
N PHE A 42 -12.36 11.70 -8.03
CA PHE A 42 -13.70 12.25 -7.78
C PHE A 42 -13.69 13.74 -7.42
N THR A 43 -12.61 14.22 -6.80
CA THR A 43 -12.49 15.59 -6.31
C THR A 43 -11.47 16.44 -7.08
N GLU A 44 -10.95 15.90 -8.17
CA GLU A 44 -9.97 16.53 -9.07
C GLU A 44 -8.74 17.08 -8.33
N LEU A 45 -8.21 16.32 -7.38
CA LEU A 45 -7.02 16.73 -6.63
C LEU A 45 -5.80 16.74 -7.55
N ASN A 46 -5.05 17.83 -7.51
CA ASN A 46 -3.69 17.83 -8.05
C ASN A 46 -2.77 16.92 -7.21
N GLU A 47 -1.60 16.60 -7.75
CA GLU A 47 -0.68 15.64 -7.14
C GLU A 47 -0.25 16.02 -5.71
N SER A 48 -0.07 17.32 -5.43
CA SER A 48 0.31 17.83 -4.10
C SER A 48 -0.80 17.64 -3.08
N LEU A 49 -2.04 17.94 -3.46
CA LEU A 49 -3.22 17.75 -2.61
C LEU A 49 -3.53 16.27 -2.39
N LEU A 50 -3.32 15.43 -3.41
CA LEU A 50 -3.46 13.98 -3.30
C LEU A 50 -2.43 13.37 -2.33
N HIS A 51 -1.17 13.82 -2.43
CA HIS A 51 -0.12 13.42 -1.48
C HIS A 51 -0.45 13.85 -0.05
N SER A 52 -0.85 15.10 0.15
CA SER A 52 -1.25 15.62 1.46
C SER A 52 -2.44 14.85 2.05
N THR A 53 -3.42 14.53 1.20
CA THR A 53 -4.59 13.72 1.58
C THR A 53 -4.16 12.35 2.09
N ALA A 54 -3.24 11.70 1.38
CA ALA A 54 -2.70 10.42 1.78
C ALA A 54 -1.90 10.52 3.10
N THR A 55 -1.05 11.52 3.28
CA THR A 55 -0.19 11.59 4.48
C THR A 55 -0.97 11.91 5.75
N ILE A 56 -1.98 12.80 5.68
CA ILE A 56 -2.85 13.16 6.82
C ILE A 56 -3.67 11.96 7.32
N LYS A 57 -3.92 10.98 6.45
CA LYS A 57 -4.68 9.76 6.77
C LYS A 57 -3.83 8.60 7.23
N LEU A 58 -2.50 8.75 7.27
CA LEU A 58 -1.64 7.82 7.96
C LEU A 58 -1.79 7.99 9.48
N GLY A 59 -1.78 6.87 10.20
CA GLY A 59 -1.77 6.84 11.66
C GLY A 59 -0.87 5.73 12.18
N GLY A 60 -0.64 5.71 13.50
CA GLY A 60 0.10 4.63 14.16
C GLY A 60 1.45 4.31 13.51
N ALA A 61 1.69 3.02 13.23
CA ALA A 61 2.95 2.56 12.66
C ALA A 61 3.20 3.10 11.23
N ALA A 62 2.14 3.25 10.41
CA ALA A 62 2.26 3.81 9.07
C ALA A 62 2.68 5.29 9.08
N PHE A 63 2.16 6.08 10.03
CA PHE A 63 2.60 7.47 10.20
C PHE A 63 4.06 7.54 10.64
N ASN A 64 4.47 6.74 11.63
CA ASN A 64 5.86 6.70 12.09
C ASN A 64 6.83 6.31 10.96
N TRP A 65 6.45 5.32 10.16
CA TRP A 65 7.22 4.94 8.97
C TRP A 65 7.33 6.11 7.98
N TYR A 66 6.23 6.81 7.69
CA TYR A 66 6.26 7.96 6.80
C TYR A 66 7.13 9.09 7.35
N ASP A 67 7.02 9.45 8.64
CA ASP A 67 7.80 10.54 9.23
C ASP A 67 9.31 10.28 9.16
N ASN A 68 9.72 9.02 9.31
CA ASN A 68 11.11 8.58 9.13
C ASN A 68 11.61 8.65 7.68
N ASN A 69 10.73 8.70 6.69
CA ASN A 69 11.06 8.67 5.26
C ASN A 69 10.56 9.93 4.52
N LYS A 70 10.01 10.93 5.21
CA LYS A 70 9.32 12.08 4.60
C LYS A 70 10.18 12.89 3.63
N GLU A 71 11.49 12.86 3.79
CA GLU A 71 12.42 13.57 2.90
C GLU A 71 12.50 12.96 1.50
N THR A 72 12.22 11.66 1.36
CA THR A 72 12.25 10.92 0.09
C THR A 72 10.85 10.67 -0.48
N LEU A 73 9.80 10.83 0.34
CA LEU A 73 8.40 10.61 -0.04
C LEU A 73 7.69 11.95 -0.32
N ARG A 74 8.15 12.69 -1.34
CA ARG A 74 7.69 14.07 -1.64
C ARG A 74 6.52 14.13 -2.61
N SER A 75 6.23 13.04 -3.32
CA SER A 75 5.13 12.92 -4.26
C SER A 75 4.21 11.76 -3.92
N TRP A 76 2.96 11.81 -4.39
CA TRP A 76 2.03 10.68 -4.26
C TRP A 76 2.61 9.44 -4.93
N ARG A 77 3.29 9.59 -6.07
CA ARG A 77 3.93 8.50 -6.79
C ARG A 77 4.98 7.77 -5.94
N GLU A 78 5.88 8.51 -5.29
CA GLU A 78 6.92 7.92 -4.42
C GLU A 78 6.30 7.24 -3.19
N LEU A 79 5.29 7.87 -2.58
CA LEU A 79 4.58 7.32 -1.44
C LEU A 79 3.86 6.01 -1.82
N LYS A 80 3.11 6.00 -2.93
CA LYS A 80 2.41 4.82 -3.44
C LYS A 80 3.38 3.68 -3.73
N GLN A 81 4.48 3.94 -4.44
CA GLN A 81 5.48 2.92 -4.72
C GLN A 81 6.03 2.29 -3.43
N ASN A 82 6.40 3.11 -2.45
CA ASN A 82 6.94 2.62 -1.20
C ASN A 82 5.89 1.87 -0.36
N LEU A 83 4.62 2.30 -0.38
CA LEU A 83 3.52 1.55 0.24
C LEU A 83 3.32 0.18 -0.44
N LEU A 84 3.44 0.11 -1.76
CA LEU A 84 3.40 -1.16 -2.50
C LEU A 84 4.62 -2.04 -2.20
N GLU A 85 5.80 -1.46 -1.96
CA GLU A 85 6.97 -2.23 -1.50
C GLU A 85 6.73 -2.86 -0.12
N LEU A 86 5.96 -2.21 0.77
CA LEU A 86 5.55 -2.82 2.06
C LEU A 86 4.64 -4.05 1.87
N LEU A 87 4.02 -4.22 0.71
CA LEU A 87 3.26 -5.44 0.38
C LEU A 87 4.17 -6.62 0.10
N LYS A 88 5.40 -6.38 -0.37
CA LYS A 88 6.32 -7.47 -0.65
C LYS A 88 6.60 -8.21 0.66
N PRO A 89 6.48 -9.55 0.69
CA PRO A 89 6.86 -10.33 1.86
C PRO A 89 8.27 -9.92 2.28
N SER A 90 8.44 -9.57 3.56
CA SER A 90 9.78 -9.29 4.05
C SER A 90 10.67 -10.50 3.78
N LEU A 91 11.96 -10.30 3.51
CA LEU A 91 12.92 -11.39 3.36
C LEU A 91 12.82 -12.41 4.50
N SER A 92 12.54 -11.94 5.71
CA SER A 92 12.30 -12.77 6.89
C SER A 92 11.03 -13.61 6.76
N THR A 93 9.92 -13.03 6.29
CA THR A 93 8.65 -13.72 6.06
C THR A 93 8.79 -14.78 4.97
N ALA A 94 9.40 -14.42 3.83
CA ALA A 94 9.65 -15.35 2.73
C ALA A 94 10.54 -16.52 3.19
N LYS A 95 11.62 -16.24 3.96
CA LYS A 95 12.46 -17.29 4.57
C LYS A 95 11.69 -18.19 5.55
N THR A 96 10.78 -17.64 6.34
CA THR A 96 9.94 -18.44 7.25
C THR A 96 8.97 -19.31 6.46
N GLN A 97 8.29 -18.75 5.46
CA GLN A 97 7.39 -19.49 4.57
C GLN A 97 8.12 -20.63 3.85
N LEU A 98 9.34 -20.39 3.37
CA LEU A 98 10.16 -21.41 2.71
C LEU A 98 10.52 -22.58 3.63
N LYS A 99 10.74 -22.31 4.93
CA LYS A 99 11.01 -23.36 5.93
C LYS A 99 9.78 -24.18 6.30
N GLU A 100 8.61 -23.56 6.23
CA GLU A 100 7.34 -24.17 6.62
C GLU A 100 6.61 -24.81 5.43
N LEU A 101 7.03 -24.51 4.20
CA LEU A 101 6.43 -25.03 2.98
C LEU A 101 6.54 -26.56 2.94
N LYS A 102 5.40 -27.20 2.71
CA LYS A 102 5.28 -28.65 2.51
C LYS A 102 4.32 -28.87 1.35
N GLN A 103 4.66 -29.82 0.49
CA GLN A 103 3.75 -30.23 -0.58
C GLN A 103 2.42 -30.67 0.02
N GLN A 104 1.33 -30.12 -0.49
CA GLN A 104 -0.02 -30.47 -0.03
C GLN A 104 -0.48 -31.80 -0.62
N SER A 105 -1.36 -32.49 0.10
CA SER A 105 -1.96 -33.74 -0.40
C SER A 105 -2.85 -33.43 -1.62
N GLY A 106 -2.50 -33.99 -2.78
CA GLY A 106 -3.19 -33.74 -4.05
C GLY A 106 -2.56 -32.64 -4.92
N GLU A 107 -1.51 -31.97 -4.43
CA GLU A 107 -0.73 -31.01 -5.21
C GLU A 107 0.23 -31.73 -6.14
N THR A 108 0.33 -31.25 -7.38
CA THR A 108 1.31 -31.79 -8.33
C THR A 108 2.72 -31.35 -7.94
N LEU A 109 3.73 -32.19 -8.23
CA LEU A 109 5.12 -31.84 -7.99
C LEU A 109 5.54 -30.53 -8.70
N ILE A 110 5.00 -30.28 -9.89
CA ILE A 110 5.31 -29.07 -10.66
C ILE A 110 4.81 -27.83 -9.92
N ALA A 111 3.54 -27.82 -9.50
CA ALA A 111 2.96 -26.69 -8.75
C ALA A 111 3.73 -26.42 -7.45
N TYR A 112 4.11 -27.49 -6.73
CA TYR A 112 4.91 -27.36 -5.52
C TYR A 112 6.30 -26.75 -5.78
N TYR A 113 6.97 -27.13 -6.86
CA TYR A 113 8.26 -26.55 -7.24
C TYR A 113 8.13 -25.11 -7.73
N ASP A 114 7.06 -24.77 -8.45
CA ASP A 114 6.80 -23.39 -8.86
C ASP A 114 6.61 -22.48 -7.63
N ASP A 115 5.86 -22.93 -6.63
CA ASP A 115 5.68 -22.21 -5.36
C ASP A 115 7.02 -22.02 -4.60
N ILE A 116 7.89 -23.03 -4.60
CA ILE A 116 9.25 -22.91 -4.04
C ILE A 116 10.06 -21.86 -4.81
N ILE A 117 10.05 -21.92 -6.13
CA ILE A 117 10.84 -21.02 -6.99
C ILE A 117 10.36 -19.57 -6.80
N ASP A 118 9.06 -19.34 -6.71
CA ASP A 118 8.51 -18.00 -6.51
C ASP A 118 8.85 -17.44 -5.12
N LEU A 119 8.83 -18.27 -4.06
CA LEU A 119 9.31 -17.85 -2.74
C LEU A 119 10.82 -17.63 -2.72
N CYS A 120 11.59 -18.43 -3.44
CA CYS A 120 13.03 -18.26 -3.61
C CYS A 120 13.38 -16.94 -4.32
N ARG A 121 12.66 -16.60 -5.40
CA ARG A 121 12.82 -15.32 -6.12
C ARG A 121 12.53 -14.11 -5.24
N GLN A 122 11.60 -14.24 -4.29
CA GLN A 122 11.34 -13.20 -3.30
C GLN A 122 12.48 -13.03 -2.28
N VAL A 123 13.31 -14.05 -2.09
CA VAL A 123 14.50 -14.02 -1.21
C VAL A 123 15.75 -13.58 -1.97
N ASP A 124 15.91 -14.02 -3.21
CA ASP A 124 17.00 -13.66 -4.11
C ASP A 124 16.47 -13.42 -5.52
N ASN A 125 16.39 -12.16 -5.94
CA ASN A 125 15.88 -11.78 -7.25
C ASN A 125 16.77 -12.26 -8.41
N ASN A 126 17.98 -12.80 -8.15
CA ASN A 126 18.91 -13.29 -9.17
C ASN A 126 18.83 -14.81 -9.39
N MET A 127 17.89 -15.50 -8.75
CA MET A 127 17.70 -16.95 -8.86
C MET A 127 16.94 -17.37 -10.13
#